data_AF-A0A955I5Z5-F1
#
_entry.id   AF-A0A955I5Z5-F1
#
_cell.length_a   1.000
_cell.length_b   1.000
_cell.length_c   1.000
_cell.angle_alpha   90.00
_cell.angle_beta   90.00
_cell.angle_gamma   90.00
#
_symmetry.space_group_name_H-M   'P 1'
#
loop_
_entity.id
_entity.type
_entity.pdbx_description
1 polymer ?
#
loop_
_entity_poly.entity_id
_entity_poly.type
_entity_poly.pdbx_seq_one_letter_code
_entity_poly.pdbx_strand_id
1 'polypeptide(L)' 'MPVDLKEIYEQLKKLPLISPNYCDNCGVKHSERDYKFITFQDGAFIFQIDCQSCHLGYLLRVSPSPGGVAAQRLESLN' A
#
# COMPACT_ATOMS: atom_id res chain seq x y z
N MET A 1 -21.14 -2.24 -3.09
CA MET A 1 -20.68 -0.86 -2.88
C MET A 1 -19.37 -0.72 -3.64
N PRO A 2 -19.23 0.23 -4.58
CA PRO A 2 -17.93 0.51 -5.16
C PRO A 2 -17.07 1.10 -4.04
N VAL A 3 -16.03 0.38 -3.62
CA VAL A 3 -15.08 0.93 -2.65
C VAL A 3 -14.17 1.87 -3.43
N ASP A 4 -14.23 3.16 -3.10
CA ASP A 4 -13.39 4.18 -3.74
C ASP A 4 -11.92 3.95 -3.38
N LEU A 5 -11.06 3.81 -4.40
CA LEU A 5 -9.61 3.64 -4.23
C LEU A 5 -8.99 4.76 -3.38
N LYS A 6 -9.56 5.97 -3.46
CA LYS A 6 -9.16 7.11 -2.64
C LYS A 6 -9.39 6.88 -1.15
N GLU A 7 -10.51 6.27 -0.78
CA GLU A 7 -10.82 5.97 0.62
C GLU A 7 -9.84 4.92 1.17
N ILE A 8 -9.56 3.87 0.38
CA ILE A 8 -8.58 2.84 0.74
C ILE A 8 -7.18 3.46 0.91
N TYR A 9 -6.80 4.37 0.04
CA TYR A 9 -5.53 5.08 0.12
C TYR A 9 -5.40 5.89 1.41
N GLU A 10 -6.43 6.64 1.79
CA GLU A 10 -6.46 7.38 3.04
C GLU A 10 -6.45 6.46 4.28
N GLN A 11 -7.01 5.24 4.18
CA GLN A 11 -6.90 4.27 5.26
C GLN A 11 -5.51 3.61 5.33
N LEU A 12 -4.86 3.36 4.20
CA LEU A 12 -3.47 2.84 4.17
C LEU A 12 -2.50 3.79 4.87
N LYS A 13 -2.63 5.10 4.66
CA LYS A 13 -1.83 6.13 5.36
C LYS A 13 -1.93 6.04 6.90
N LYS A 14 -3.00 5.45 7.44
CA LYS A 14 -3.22 5.26 8.89
C LYS A 14 -2.57 3.98 9.43
N LEU A 15 -1.98 3.14 8.58
CA LEU A 15 -1.32 1.88 8.94
C LEU A 15 0.20 2.00 8.76
N PRO A 16 0.92 2.73 9.64
CA PRO A 16 2.33 3.06 9.46
C PRO A 16 3.27 1.84 9.45
N LEU A 17 2.83 0.70 10.00
CA LEU A 17 3.59 -0.55 10.00
C LEU A 17 3.51 -1.33 8.68
N ILE A 18 2.55 -1.01 7.82
CA ILE A 18 2.28 -1.76 6.58
C ILE A 18 2.48 -0.88 5.35
N SER A 19 2.06 0.37 5.45
CA SER A 19 2.29 1.42 4.47
C SER A 19 3.23 2.44 5.09
N PRO A 20 4.54 2.13 5.21
CA PRO A 20 5.45 3.01 5.92
C PRO A 20 5.51 4.37 5.21
N ASN A 21 5.53 5.44 6.00
CA ASN A 21 5.68 6.79 5.45
C ASN A 21 7.08 7.03 4.86
N TYR A 22 8.04 6.15 5.13
CA TYR A 22 9.42 6.24 4.71
C TYR A 22 9.87 4.89 4.14
N CYS A 23 10.74 4.93 3.14
CA CYS A 23 11.29 3.73 2.54
C CYS A 23 12.22 3.02 3.52
N ASP A 24 12.00 1.71 3.70
CA ASP A 24 12.81 0.88 4.59
C ASP A 24 14.29 0.82 4.19
N ASN A 25 14.61 1.03 2.90
CA ASN A 25 15.98 0.93 2.38
C ASN A 25 16.73 2.27 2.44
N CYS A 26 16.17 3.34 1.87
CA CYS A 26 16.87 4.62 1.74
C CYS A 26 16.38 5.71 2.71
N GLY A 27 15.33 5.45 3.51
CA GLY A 27 14.77 6.41 4.46
C GLY A 27 14.05 7.62 3.83
N VAL A 28 13.90 7.65 2.50
CA VAL A 28 13.19 8.71 1.79
C VAL A 28 11.69 8.60 2.08
N LYS A 29 11.03 9.73 2.33
CA LYS A 29 9.58 9.77 2.56
C LYS A 29 8.82 9.34 1.31
N HIS A 30 7.87 8.43 1.47
CA HIS A 30 7.00 8.03 0.38
C HIS A 30 6.09 9.15 -0.09
N SER A 31 5.93 9.24 -1.39
CA SER A 31 4.99 10.15 -2.06
C SER A 31 3.75 9.41 -2.53
N GLU A 32 2.67 10.13 -2.88
CA GLU A 32 1.47 9.49 -3.44
C GLU A 32 1.75 8.76 -4.76
N ARG A 33 2.80 9.18 -5.49
CA ARG A 33 3.23 8.56 -6.75
C ARG A 33 3.93 7.22 -6.56
N ASP A 34 4.37 6.93 -5.34
CA ASP A 34 5.02 5.66 -5.01
C ASP A 34 3.97 4.55 -4.92
N TYR A 35 2.70 4.89 -4.72
CA TYR A 35 1.60 3.94 -4.56
C TYR A 35 0.92 3.70 -5.91
N LYS A 36 0.91 2.44 -6.31
CA LYS A 36 0.29 1.98 -7.55
C LYS A 36 -0.74 0.90 -7.24
N PHE A 37 -1.98 1.12 -7.67
CA PHE A 37 -2.98 0.05 -7.68
C PHE A 37 -2.64 -0.94 -8.79
N ILE A 38 -2.60 -2.24 -8.45
CA ILE A 38 -2.27 -3.32 -9.39
C ILE A 38 -3.54 -4.01 -9.86
N THR A 39 -4.32 -4.56 -8.92
CA THR A 39 -5.54 -5.31 -9.24
C THR A 39 -6.43 -5.47 -8.01
N PHE A 40 -7.68 -5.87 -8.23
CA PHE A 40 -8.59 -6.32 -7.20
C PHE A 40 -8.82 -7.83 -7.38
N GLN A 41 -8.45 -8.63 -6.38
CA GLN A 41 -8.52 -10.08 -6.43
C GLN A 41 -8.96 -10.63 -5.07
N ASP A 42 -9.86 -11.63 -5.08
CA ASP A 42 -10.35 -12.31 -3.88
C ASP A 42 -10.83 -11.37 -2.77
N GLY A 43 -11.58 -10.32 -3.15
CA GLY A 43 -12.12 -9.35 -2.20
C GLY A 43 -11.08 -8.37 -1.63
N ALA A 44 -9.84 -8.40 -2.12
CA ALA A 44 -8.75 -7.55 -1.66
C ALA A 44 -8.16 -6.70 -2.80
N PHE A 45 -7.74 -5.49 -2.46
CA PHE A 45 -7.00 -4.60 -3.33
C PHE A 45 -5.51 -4.88 -3.21
N ILE A 46 -4.85 -5.10 -4.33
CA ILE A 46 -3.40 -5.25 -4.39
C ILE A 46 -2.80 -3.91 -4.79
N PHE A 47 -1.98 -3.37 -3.90
CA PHE A 47 -1.18 -2.17 -4.15
C PHE A 47 0.29 -2.56 -4.23
N GLN A 48 1.04 -1.85 -5.06
CA GLN A 48 2.49 -1.85 -5.04
C GLN A 48 2.92 -0.49 -4.51
N ILE A 49 3.87 -0.48 -3.58
CA ILE A 49 4.61 0.73 -3.22
C ILE A 49 5.99 0.59 -3.84
N ASP A 50 6.42 1.59 -4.61
CA ASP A 50 7.73 1.63 -5.26
C ASP A 50 8.45 2.93 -4.90
N CYS A 51 9.55 2.81 -4.15
CA CYS A 51 10.34 3.97 -3.78
C CYS A 51 11.03 4.56 -5.02
N GLN A 52 10.59 5.73 -5.47
CA GLN A 52 11.17 6.40 -6.64
C GLN A 52 12.67 6.74 -6.50
N SER A 53 13.21 6.75 -5.27
CA SER A 53 14.62 7.06 -5.01
C SER A 53 15.55 5.85 -5.07
N CYS A 54 15.08 4.67 -4.66
CA CYS A 54 15.94 3.47 -4.57
C CYS A 54 15.34 2.23 -5.22
N HIS A 55 14.15 2.36 -5.81
CA HIS A 55 13.39 1.34 -6.50
C HIS A 55 13.04 0.10 -5.66
N LEU A 56 13.16 0.20 -4.34
CA LEU A 56 12.63 -0.83 -3.44
C LEU A 56 11.10 -0.85 -3.61
N GLY A 57 10.59 -2.00 -4.03
CA GLY A 57 9.18 -2.26 -4.21
C GLY A 57 8.61 -3.17 -3.11
N TYR A 58 7.34 -3.02 -2.75
CA TYR A 58 6.61 -4.01 -1.95
C TYR A 58 5.18 -4.13 -2.41
N LEU A 59 4.67 -5.35 -2.34
CA LEU A 59 3.28 -5.66 -2.60
C LEU A 59 2.49 -5.66 -1.29
N LEU A 60 1.38 -4.95 -1.30
CA LEU A 60 0.43 -4.83 -0.22
C LEU A 60 -0.90 -5.40 -0.65
N ARG A 61 -1.43 -6.34 0.14
CA ARG A 61 -2.81 -6.79 0.05
C ARG A 61 -3.65 -6.02 1.05
N VAL A 62 -4.71 -5.38 0.59
CA VAL A 62 -5.58 -4.52 1.40
C VAL A 62 -7.01 -5.00 1.27
N SER A 63 -7.53 -5.59 2.33
CA SER A 63 -8.88 -6.12 2.39
C SER A 63 -9.77 -5.17 3.19
N PRO A 64 -10.89 -4.68 2.65
CA PRO A 64 -11.87 -3.95 3.43
C PRO A 64 -12.44 -4.87 4.52
N SER A 65 -12.62 -4.34 5.73
CA SER A 65 -13.13 -5.05 6.90
C SER A 65 -14.21 -4.20 7.60
N PRO A 66 -15.10 -4.80 8.42
CA PRO A 66 -16.20 -4.07 9.06
C PRO A 66 -15.79 -2.89 9.94
N GLY A 67 -14.51 -2.79 10.34
CA GLY A 67 -13.95 -1.72 11.18
C GLY A 67 -12.83 -0.89 10.52
N GLY A 68 -12.59 -1.02 9.21
CA GLY A 68 -11.51 -0.32 8.50
C GLY A 68 -10.90 -1.18 7.39
N VAL A 69 -9.61 -1.00 7.10
CA VAL A 69 -8.87 -1.88 6.17
C VAL A 69 -7.88 -2.75 6.92
N ALA A 70 -7.85 -4.03 6.58
CA ALA A 70 -6.77 -4.93 6.94
C ALA A 70 -5.75 -4.90 5.80
N ALA A 71 -4.52 -4.49 6.09
CA ALA A 71 -3.43 -4.55 5.12
C ALA A 71 -2.45 -5.67 5.50
N GLN A 72 -1.78 -6.25 4.52
CA GLN A 72 -0.73 -7.25 4.68
C GLN A 72 0.36 -6.99 3.65
N ARG A 73 1.62 -6.93 4.08
CA ARG A 73 2.77 -6.94 3.17
C ARG A 73 2.98 -8.37 2.69
N LEU A 74 2.90 -8.56 1.38
CA LEU A 74 3.06 -9.87 0.74
C LEU A 74 4.54 -10.15 0.52
N GLU A 75 5.22 -9.27 -0.21
CA GLU A 75 6.60 -9.48 -0.66
C GLU A 75 7.35 -8.15 -0.78
N SER A 76 8.66 -8.21 -0.58
CA SER A 76 9.60 -7.15 -0.96
C SER A 76 10.19 -7.49 -2.33
N LEU A 77 9.98 -6.63 -3.30
CA LEU A 77 10.55 -6.70 -4.64
C LEU A 77 11.82 -5.84 -4.64
N ASN A 78 12.97 -6.48 -4.88
CA ASN A 78 14.29 -5.85 -5.01
C ASN A 78 14.82 -6.11 -6.41
#